data_AF-A0A9D5ALY6-F1
#
_entry.id   AF-A0A9D5ALY6-F1
#
_cell.length_a   1.000
_cell.length_b   1.000
_cell.length_c   1.000
_cell.angle_alpha   90.00
_cell.angle_beta   90.00
_cell.angle_gamma   90.00
#
_symmetry.space_group_name_H-M   'P 1'
#
loop_
_entity.id
_entity.type
_entity.pdbx_description
1 polymer ?
#
loop_
_entity_poly.entity_id
_entity_poly.type
_entity_poly.pdbx_seq_one_letter_code
_entity_poly.pdbx_strand_id
1 'polypeptide(L)'
;MGRTNERQHVPIPEYKQNLKKIVKYLKSSSPTMLIVLITPPPVCEEGRTLYRDNASDKLSERTNEVTGEYAKACVETAKEIGVPSIDLWSKMQETDGWNKKFLWDGLHLTVDGNAVVYQEVIKVFNEAGLSADNMPFDFPDYSEIDHKNPQTSFQQ
;
A
#
# COMPACT_ATOMS: atom_id res chain seq x y z
N MET A 1 27.76 3.35 13.27
CA MET A 1 26.78 2.41 13.84
C MET A 1 25.96 3.17 14.87
N GLY A 2 24.64 3.17 14.76
CA GLY A 2 23.75 3.89 15.68
C GLY A 2 23.00 5.05 15.05
N ARG A 3 22.17 4.74 14.06
CA ARG A 3 21.01 5.53 13.66
C ARG A 3 19.84 4.53 13.69
N THR A 4 19.51 4.06 14.89
CA THR A 4 18.30 3.25 15.13
C THR A 4 17.42 3.86 16.24
N ASN A 5 16.20 4.24 15.88
CA ASN A 5 15.14 4.68 16.74
C ASN A 5 14.54 3.39 17.26
N GLU A 6 15.01 2.96 18.42
CA GLU A 6 14.67 1.68 19.03
C GLU A 6 13.15 1.48 19.18
N ARG A 7 12.36 2.55 19.19
CA ARG A 7 10.88 2.46 19.27
C ARG A 7 10.21 2.14 17.95
N GLN A 8 10.82 2.50 16.82
CA GLN A 8 10.19 2.43 15.50
C GLN A 8 10.93 1.50 14.51
N HIS A 9 12.18 1.15 14.82
CA HIS A 9 12.98 0.26 14.00
C HIS A 9 12.50 -1.19 14.15
N VAL A 10 12.29 -1.89 13.03
CA VAL A 10 11.99 -3.32 12.98
C VAL A 10 13.00 -3.97 12.04
N PRO A 11 13.95 -4.80 12.52
CA PRO A 11 14.96 -5.40 11.67
C PRO A 11 14.36 -6.12 10.44
N ILE A 12 15.01 -6.01 9.28
CA ILE A 12 14.50 -6.61 8.02
C ILE A 12 14.08 -8.09 8.17
N PRO A 13 14.85 -8.98 8.84
CA PRO A 13 14.41 -10.36 9.04
C PRO A 13 13.07 -10.45 9.80
N GLU A 14 12.88 -9.62 10.83
CA GLU A 14 11.64 -9.57 11.60
C GLU A 14 10.50 -8.97 10.77
N TYR A 15 10.75 -7.89 10.03
CA TYR A 15 9.78 -7.29 9.10
C TYR A 15 9.25 -8.32 8.10
N LYS A 16 10.13 -9.09 7.44
CA LYS A 16 9.74 -10.17 6.52
C LYS A 16 8.89 -11.22 7.23
N GLN A 17 9.25 -11.64 8.44
CA GLN A 17 8.47 -12.62 9.21
C GLN A 17 7.09 -12.07 9.62
N ASN A 18 7.00 -10.79 9.98
CA ASN A 18 5.75 -10.15 10.34
C ASN A 18 4.79 -10.07 9.15
N LEU A 19 5.28 -9.71 7.96
CA LEU A 19 4.49 -9.77 6.73
C LEU A 19 3.92 -11.17 6.48
N LYS A 20 4.76 -12.21 6.57
CA LYS A 20 4.32 -13.62 6.40
C LYS A 20 3.24 -14.00 7.40
N LYS A 21 3.39 -13.61 8.67
CA LYS A 21 2.40 -13.90 9.72
C LYS A 21 1.05 -13.21 9.43
N ILE A 22 1.06 -11.94 9.02
CA ILE A 22 -0.14 -11.19 8.67
C ILE A 22 -0.86 -11.86 7.49
N VAL A 23 -0.14 -12.14 6.40
CA VAL A 23 -0.72 -12.80 5.21
C VAL A 23 -1.29 -14.17 5.57
N LYS A 24 -0.55 -14.98 6.33
CA LYS A 24 -1.01 -16.30 6.78
C LYS A 24 -2.28 -16.19 7.62
N TYR A 25 -2.36 -15.22 8.53
CA TYR A 25 -3.55 -15.00 9.35
C TYR A 25 -4.77 -14.65 8.50
N LEU A 26 -4.65 -13.68 7.59
CA LEU A 26 -5.74 -13.28 6.69
C LEU A 26 -6.21 -14.45 5.80
N LYS A 27 -5.27 -15.23 5.24
CA LYS A 27 -5.61 -16.43 4.47
C LYS A 27 -6.29 -17.52 5.30
N SER A 28 -6.00 -17.61 6.61
CA SER A 28 -6.70 -18.54 7.49
C SER A 28 -8.17 -18.14 7.73
N SER A 29 -8.47 -16.84 7.67
CA SER A 29 -9.83 -16.32 7.78
C SER A 29 -10.64 -16.50 6.48
N SER A 30 -9.99 -16.36 5.33
CA SER A 30 -10.57 -16.68 4.03
C SER A 30 -9.49 -17.11 3.03
N PRO A 31 -9.45 -18.39 2.62
CA PRO A 31 -8.44 -18.88 1.68
C PRO A 31 -8.49 -18.17 0.31
N THR A 32 -9.67 -17.70 -0.10
CA THR A 32 -9.93 -17.02 -1.38
C THR A 32 -9.63 -15.52 -1.35
N MET A 33 -9.36 -14.93 -0.17
CA MET A 33 -9.08 -13.50 -0.05
C MET A 33 -7.87 -13.09 -0.90
N LEU A 34 -8.04 -12.10 -1.78
CA LEU A 34 -6.91 -11.45 -2.45
C LEU A 34 -6.15 -10.61 -1.43
N ILE A 35 -4.84 -10.83 -1.32
CA ILE A 35 -3.95 -10.05 -0.45
C ILE A 35 -2.85 -9.49 -1.33
N VAL A 36 -2.65 -8.18 -1.28
CA VAL A 36 -1.62 -7.47 -2.03
C VAL A 36 -0.70 -6.77 -1.05
N LEU A 37 0.61 -7.00 -1.16
CA LEU A 37 1.60 -6.29 -0.35
C LEU A 37 2.09 -5.04 -1.08
N ILE A 38 1.93 -3.88 -0.47
CA ILE A 38 2.37 -2.60 -1.03
C ILE A 38 3.68 -2.21 -0.35
N THR A 39 4.73 -1.90 -1.12
CA THR A 39 6.00 -1.42 -0.56
C THR A 39 5.82 -0.03 0.05
N PRO A 40 6.63 0.36 1.06
CA PRO A 40 6.66 1.76 1.47
C PRO A 40 7.04 2.65 0.26
N PRO A 41 6.34 3.78 0.04
CA PRO A 41 6.72 4.75 -0.99
C PRO A 41 8.09 5.37 -0.66
N PRO A 42 8.77 6.00 -1.63
CA PRO A 42 10.04 6.66 -1.37
C PRO A 42 9.87 7.81 -0.37
N VAL A 43 10.94 8.15 0.34
CA VAL A 43 10.98 9.21 1.35
C VAL A 43 11.90 10.32 0.87
N CYS A 44 11.54 11.58 1.11
CA CYS A 44 12.41 12.73 0.82
C CYS A 44 12.93 13.36 2.12
N GLU A 45 14.21 13.15 2.41
CA GLU A 45 14.87 13.66 3.61
C GLU A 45 14.87 15.20 3.67
N GLU A 46 15.06 15.85 2.52
CA GLU A 46 15.01 17.32 2.40
C GLU A 46 13.61 17.85 2.72
N GLY A 47 12.57 17.30 2.09
CA GLY A 47 11.18 17.68 2.35
C GLY A 47 10.79 17.50 3.82
N ARG A 48 11.21 16.38 4.43
CA ARG A 48 11.01 16.14 5.85
C ARG A 48 11.70 17.16 6.73
N THR A 49 12.91 17.56 6.37
CA THR A 49 13.71 18.53 7.15
C THR A 49 13.09 19.92 7.08
N LEU A 50 12.57 20.33 5.92
CA LEU A 50 11.88 21.61 5.75
C LEU A 50 10.56 21.66 6.54
N TYR A 51 9.87 20.52 6.67
CA TYR A 51 8.58 20.47 7.35
C TYR A 51 8.69 20.32 8.88
N ARG A 52 9.76 19.68 9.39
CA ARG A 52 10.01 19.59 10.84
C ARG A 52 10.87 20.77 11.29
N ASP A 53 10.22 21.77 11.86
CA ASP A 53 10.83 23.01 12.37
C ASP A 53 11.75 22.82 13.60
N ASN A 54 12.31 21.62 13.81
CA ASN A 54 13.13 21.27 14.96
C ASN A 54 14.50 20.73 14.54
N ALA A 55 15.52 21.57 14.76
CA ALA A 55 16.93 21.30 14.50
C ALA A 55 17.53 20.11 15.29
N SER A 56 16.79 19.52 16.23
CA SER A 56 17.19 18.34 17.01
C SER A 56 17.09 17.03 16.24
N ASP A 57 16.44 17.02 15.07
CA ASP A 57 16.11 15.80 14.32
C ASP A 57 16.83 15.72 12.96
N LYS A 58 17.98 16.42 12.84
CA LYS A 58 18.82 16.49 11.63
C LYS A 58 19.41 15.14 11.17
N LEU A 59 19.24 14.09 11.97
CA LEU A 59 19.75 12.73 11.70
C LEU A 59 18.59 11.73 11.66
N SER A 60 17.53 12.04 10.91
CA SER A 60 16.47 11.07 10.68
C SER A 60 17.04 9.83 9.99
N GLU A 61 16.74 8.68 10.55
CA GLU A 61 17.20 7.37 10.08
C GLU A 61 16.37 6.84 8.91
N ARG A 62 15.24 7.51 8.67
CA ARG A 62 14.36 7.26 7.54
C ARG A 62 14.97 7.92 6.31
N THR A 63 15.96 7.23 5.74
CA THR A 63 16.52 7.61 4.45
C THR A 63 15.81 6.86 3.34
N ASN A 64 15.79 7.44 2.14
CA ASN A 64 15.20 6.79 0.98
C ASN A 64 15.92 5.47 0.65
N GLU A 65 17.23 5.41 0.90
CA GLU A 65 18.06 4.21 0.74
C GLU A 65 17.59 3.07 1.66
N VAL A 66 17.42 3.34 2.95
CA VAL A 66 16.90 2.36 3.91
C VAL A 66 15.48 1.97 3.54
N THR A 67 14.62 2.92 3.14
CA THR A 67 13.27 2.60 2.65
C THR A 67 13.30 1.63 1.46
N GLY A 68 14.27 1.79 0.55
CA GLY A 68 14.50 0.87 -0.56
C GLY A 68 14.84 -0.56 -0.12
N GLU A 69 15.58 -0.74 0.98
CA GLU A 69 15.84 -2.06 1.55
C GLU A 69 14.55 -2.76 2.03
N TYR A 70 13.66 -2.02 2.69
CA TYR A 70 12.35 -2.55 3.13
C TYR A 70 11.42 -2.81 1.94
N ALA A 71 11.45 -1.95 0.91
CA ALA A 71 10.68 -2.16 -0.32
C ALA A 71 11.11 -3.45 -1.01
N LYS A 72 12.42 -3.66 -1.19
CA LYS A 72 12.98 -4.91 -1.72
C LYS A 72 12.59 -6.12 -0.88
N ALA A 73 12.74 -6.03 0.44
CA ALA A 73 12.37 -7.11 1.36
C ALA A 73 10.87 -7.47 1.30
N CYS A 74 10.00 -6.47 1.11
CA CYS A 74 8.57 -6.65 0.92
C CYS A 74 8.26 -7.40 -0.38
N VAL A 75 8.83 -6.97 -1.51
CA VAL A 75 8.66 -7.61 -2.82
C VAL A 75 9.16 -9.06 -2.80
N GLU A 76 10.36 -9.30 -2.25
CA GLU A 76 10.90 -10.66 -2.10
C GLU A 76 9.98 -11.55 -1.25
N THR A 77 9.45 -11.01 -0.15
CA THR A 77 8.55 -11.75 0.74
C THR A 77 7.24 -12.09 0.05
N ALA A 78 6.65 -11.13 -0.69
CA ALA A 78 5.45 -11.35 -1.48
C ALA A 78 5.63 -12.48 -2.49
N LYS A 79 6.75 -12.46 -3.21
CA LYS A 79 7.13 -13.51 -4.16
C LYS A 79 7.30 -14.87 -3.47
N GLU A 80 7.97 -14.90 -2.30
CA GLU A 80 8.20 -16.13 -1.54
C GLU A 80 6.89 -16.81 -1.10
N ILE A 81 5.90 -16.03 -0.66
CA ILE A 81 4.61 -16.56 -0.17
C ILE A 81 3.51 -16.58 -1.25
N GLY A 82 3.84 -16.24 -2.50
CA GLY A 82 2.93 -16.35 -3.64
C GLY A 82 1.77 -15.36 -3.62
N VAL A 83 1.97 -14.14 -3.11
CA VAL A 83 0.98 -13.06 -3.17
C VAL A 83 1.46 -11.92 -4.08
N PRO A 84 0.55 -11.18 -4.76
CA PRO A 84 0.91 -9.98 -5.51
C PRO A 84 1.57 -8.91 -4.64
N SER A 85 2.41 -8.09 -5.26
CA SER A 85 2.96 -6.88 -4.64
C SER A 85 2.97 -5.70 -5.58
N ILE A 86 2.92 -4.50 -4.98
CA ILE A 86 3.03 -3.21 -5.68
C ILE A 86 4.29 -2.53 -5.18
N ASP A 87 5.26 -2.30 -6.07
CA ASP A 87 6.51 -1.62 -5.74
C ASP A 87 6.42 -0.10 -5.94
N LEU A 88 5.76 0.58 -5.01
CA LEU A 88 5.63 2.04 -5.01
C LEU A 88 6.97 2.76 -4.91
N TRP A 89 7.93 2.19 -4.17
CA TRP A 89 9.27 2.77 -4.02
C TRP A 89 9.92 2.99 -5.38
N SER A 90 9.99 1.95 -6.21
CA SER A 90 10.54 2.07 -7.56
C SER A 90 9.63 2.89 -8.46
N LYS A 91 8.31 2.61 -8.43
CA LYS A 91 7.34 3.19 -9.36
C LYS A 91 7.30 4.71 -9.32
N MET A 92 7.27 5.29 -8.12
CA MET A 92 7.23 6.75 -7.97
C MET A 92 8.52 7.41 -8.44
N GLN A 93 9.66 6.76 -8.26
CA GLN A 93 10.98 7.29 -8.63
C GLN A 93 11.27 7.24 -10.13
N GLU A 94 10.42 6.59 -10.95
CA GLU A 94 10.45 6.69 -12.42
C GLU A 94 10.11 8.11 -12.92
N THR A 95 9.53 8.95 -12.06
CA THR A 95 9.14 10.33 -12.41
C THR A 95 10.19 11.33 -11.92
N ASP A 96 10.71 12.16 -12.82
CA ASP A 96 11.58 13.29 -12.45
C ASP A 96 10.85 14.24 -11.48
N GLY A 97 11.53 14.61 -10.39
CA GLY A 97 10.95 15.47 -9.36
C GLY A 97 9.85 14.80 -8.51
N TRP A 98 9.79 13.46 -8.49
CA TRP A 98 8.84 12.69 -7.68
C TRP A 98 8.73 13.17 -6.23
N ASN A 99 9.83 13.61 -5.64
CA ASN A 99 9.92 14.02 -4.25
C ASN A 99 9.04 15.22 -3.90
N LYS A 100 8.85 16.15 -4.84
CA LYS A 100 7.96 17.32 -4.67
C LYS A 100 6.58 17.08 -5.25
N LYS A 101 6.50 16.26 -6.31
CA LYS A 101 5.23 15.96 -6.97
C LYS A 101 4.35 15.05 -6.13
N PHE A 102 4.94 13.99 -5.56
CA PHE A 102 4.20 12.92 -4.91
C PHE A 102 4.20 13.01 -3.38
N LEU A 103 5.07 13.82 -2.75
CA LEU A 103 5.14 13.97 -1.30
C LEU A 103 4.93 15.42 -0.88
N TRP A 104 4.06 15.66 0.11
CA TRP A 104 3.75 17.03 0.55
C TRP A 104 4.67 17.51 1.69
N ASP A 105 5.11 16.59 2.56
CA ASP A 105 6.04 16.85 3.67
C ASP A 105 7.31 15.98 3.61
N GLY A 106 7.57 15.37 2.44
CA GLY A 106 8.63 14.40 2.23
C GLY A 106 8.36 13.00 2.79
N LEU A 107 7.16 12.71 3.29
CA LEU A 107 6.73 11.35 3.69
C LEU A 107 5.33 11.01 3.19
N HIS A 108 4.36 11.88 3.43
CA HIS A 108 2.96 11.64 3.12
C HIS A 108 2.64 12.07 1.69
N LEU A 109 1.73 11.32 1.05
CA LEU A 109 1.43 11.49 -0.36
C LEU A 109 0.60 12.74 -0.65
N THR A 110 0.88 13.41 -1.76
CA THR A 110 0.01 14.44 -2.36
C THR A 110 -1.19 13.80 -3.05
N VAL A 111 -2.07 14.61 -3.65
CA VAL A 111 -3.13 14.10 -4.56
C VAL A 111 -2.52 13.28 -5.70
N ASP A 112 -1.45 13.80 -6.34
CA ASP A 112 -0.75 13.09 -7.41
C ASP A 112 -0.09 11.80 -6.91
N GLY A 113 0.49 11.82 -5.70
CA GLY A 113 1.06 10.61 -5.09
C GLY A 113 0.02 9.54 -4.83
N ASN A 114 -1.15 9.92 -4.31
CA ASN A 114 -2.28 8.99 -4.11
C ASN A 114 -2.85 8.48 -5.44
N ALA A 115 -2.83 9.30 -6.50
CA ALA A 115 -3.27 8.86 -7.83
C ALA A 115 -2.40 7.71 -8.38
N VAL A 116 -1.08 7.73 -8.13
CA VAL A 116 -0.19 6.61 -8.48
C VAL A 116 -0.59 5.34 -7.72
N VAL A 117 -0.84 5.44 -6.41
CA VAL A 117 -1.29 4.29 -5.59
C VAL A 117 -2.59 3.72 -6.14
N TYR A 118 -3.56 4.58 -6.43
CA TYR A 118 -4.85 4.17 -7.00
C TYR A 118 -4.67 3.40 -8.31
N GLN A 119 -3.87 3.93 -9.25
CA GLN A 119 -3.64 3.29 -10.55
C GLN A 119 -3.03 1.90 -10.41
N GLU A 120 -2.00 1.75 -9.56
CA GLU A 120 -1.34 0.46 -9.35
C GLU A 120 -2.25 -0.55 -8.62
N VAL A 121 -3.04 -0.10 -7.64
CA VAL A 121 -4.01 -0.96 -6.93
C VAL A 121 -5.10 -1.46 -7.87
N ILE A 122 -5.71 -0.56 -8.65
CA ILE A 122 -6.76 -0.92 -9.61
C ILE A 122 -6.23 -1.89 -10.66
N LYS A 123 -5.00 -1.69 -11.14
CA LYS A 123 -4.36 -2.65 -12.06
C LYS A 123 -4.31 -4.06 -11.48
N VAL A 124 -3.81 -4.22 -10.25
CA VAL A 124 -3.75 -5.54 -9.59
C VAL A 124 -5.13 -6.13 -9.38
N PHE A 125 -6.13 -5.33 -9.01
CA PHE A 125 -7.50 -5.81 -8.81
C PHE A 125 -8.13 -6.27 -10.13
N ASN A 126 -7.93 -5.53 -11.22
CA ASN A 126 -8.40 -5.90 -12.55
C ASN A 126 -7.76 -7.21 -13.03
N GLU A 127 -6.44 -7.37 -12.84
CA GLU A 127 -5.72 -8.61 -13.17
C GLU A 127 -6.21 -9.81 -12.34
N ALA A 128 -6.72 -9.56 -11.13
CA ALA A 128 -7.33 -10.56 -10.25
C ALA A 128 -8.83 -10.80 -10.53
N GLY A 129 -9.43 -10.13 -11.52
CA GLY A 129 -10.84 -10.25 -11.85
C GLY A 129 -11.79 -9.48 -10.91
N LEU A 130 -11.27 -8.61 -10.05
CA LEU A 130 -12.02 -7.77 -9.12
C LEU A 130 -12.21 -6.34 -9.65
N SER A 131 -12.49 -6.21 -10.95
CA SER A 131 -12.81 -4.91 -11.55
C SER A 131 -14.15 -4.42 -11.03
N ALA A 132 -14.19 -3.15 -10.59
CA ALA A 132 -15.42 -2.52 -10.11
C ALA A 132 -16.55 -2.57 -11.16
N ASP A 133 -16.21 -2.41 -12.44
CA ASP A 133 -17.18 -2.43 -13.54
C ASP A 133 -17.81 -3.81 -13.78
N ASN A 134 -17.14 -4.88 -13.32
CA ASN A 134 -17.57 -6.28 -13.51
C ASN A 134 -18.05 -6.95 -12.23
N MET A 135 -17.86 -6.32 -11.06
CA MET A 135 -18.32 -6.88 -9.80
C MET A 135 -19.85 -6.78 -9.72
N PRO A 136 -20.55 -7.87 -9.37
CA PRO A 136 -21.98 -7.82 -9.17
C PRO A 136 -22.31 -6.91 -7.99
N PHE A 137 -23.44 -6.20 -8.09
CA PHE A 137 -23.99 -5.53 -6.93
C PHE A 137 -24.47 -6.58 -5.92
N ASP A 138 -24.23 -6.32 -4.63
CA ASP A 138 -24.73 -7.18 -3.54
C ASP A 138 -26.27 -7.25 -3.54
N PHE A 139 -26.92 -6.24 -4.10
CA PHE A 139 -28.37 -6.08 -4.15
C PHE A 139 -28.81 -5.57 -5.52
N PRO A 140 -30.06 -5.82 -5.93
CA PRO A 140 -30.60 -5.26 -7.17
C PRO A 140 -30.52 -3.74 -7.20
N ASP A 141 -30.52 -3.17 -8.41
CA ASP A 141 -30.69 -1.72 -8.56
C ASP A 141 -32.06 -1.30 -8.01
N TYR A 142 -32.15 -0.08 -7.49
CA TYR A 142 -33.40 0.44 -6.90
C TYR A 142 -34.58 0.38 -7.89
N SER A 143 -34.31 0.52 -9.20
CA SER A 143 -35.32 0.46 -10.25
C SER A 143 -35.85 -0.96 -10.52
N GLU A 144 -35.15 -1.98 -10.04
CA GLU A 144 -35.51 -3.41 -10.16
C GLU A 144 -36.24 -3.94 -8.92
N ILE A 145 -36.45 -3.09 -7.91
CA ILE A 145 -37.18 -3.44 -6.69
C ILE A 145 -38.70 -3.37 -6.95
N ASP A 146 -39.40 -4.50 -6.84
CA ASP A 146 -40.87 -4.51 -6.87
C ASP A 146 -41.42 -3.84 -5.61
N HIS A 147 -41.88 -2.59 -5.72
CA HIS A 147 -42.46 -1.85 -4.60
C HIS A 147 -43.68 -2.53 -3.97
N LYS A 148 -44.38 -3.41 -4.70
CA LYS A 148 -45.52 -4.17 -4.16
C LYS A 148 -45.07 -5.40 -3.39
N ASN A 149 -43.97 -6.03 -3.82
CA ASN A 149 -43.39 -7.20 -3.16
C ASN A 149 -41.86 -7.10 -3.03
N PRO A 150 -41.32 -6.18 -2.21
CA PRO A 150 -39.88 -5.92 -2.20
C PRO A 150 -39.02 -7.14 -1.89
N GLN A 151 -39.54 -8.04 -1.05
CA GLN A 151 -38.88 -9.28 -0.65
C GLN A 151 -38.50 -10.17 -1.84
N THR A 152 -39.27 -10.19 -2.92
CA THR A 152 -38.95 -11.03 -4.08
C THR A 152 -37.76 -10.51 -4.87
N SER A 153 -37.47 -9.21 -4.80
CA SER A 153 -36.31 -8.61 -5.48
C SER A 153 -34.97 -8.95 -4.79
N PHE A 154 -34.98 -9.48 -3.56
CA PHE A 154 -33.78 -9.81 -2.79
C PHE A 154 -33.53 -11.33 -2.64
N GLN A 155 -34.29 -12.18 -3.32
CA GLN A 155 -34.07 -13.63 -3.33
C GLN A 155 -33.03 -13.99 -4.40
N GLN A 156 -31.75 -13.97 -4.03
CA GLN A 156 -30.64 -14.54 -4.83
C GLN A 156 -30.38 -15.99 -4.44
#